data_AF-A0A1L5FED1-F1
#
_entry.id   AF-A0A1L5FED1-F1
#
_cell.length_a   1.000
_cell.length_b   1.000
_cell.length_c   1.000
_cell.angle_alpha   90.00
_cell.angle_beta   90.00
_cell.angle_gamma   90.00
#
_symmetry.space_group_name_H-M   'P 1'
#
loop_
_entity.id
_entity.type
_entity.pdbx_description
1 polymer ?
#
loop_
_entity_poly.entity_id
_entity_poly.type
_entity_poly.pdbx_seq_one_letter_code
_entity_poly.pdbx_strand_id
1 'polypeptide(L)'
;MNTLLNFYNVAIKRMGKTCVVNGINIVGIFKEIEDKNSVDTKCFITATNIKQGDIIEYNNMKYLIINKNENINDVYNVYVIRKCPYNINFNIGGSINVVTGYIETKMFDVNYSKTIILPGGTIIVTVPLNGITSRIKINHTFIKMGAVWRIVGCDLSVEGLIKFTAEQDQISPSDDMENEITGGGKFYNYVMVSIPKNININVAITQQITTTITRDGNILSNPIITYSSDNTSVAIVNSNGIVSGISQGICNIKVTFEGDSQICTKVIPVTINAVVAKTVKSSTDYDDIGEVTKQIKLLQGDTTNISVYAYENNLKQSDTFTFSFSGCDSTYYINNIIDGNNFSIKNVKGSGNQYLTVTAISDVDSSIVGNIQIRLAGEW
;
A
#
# COMPACT_ATOMS: atom_id res chain seq x y z
N MET A 1 -6.92 35.46 -1.63
CA MET A 1 -7.69 34.48 -0.83
C MET A 1 -8.69 33.83 -1.77
N ASN A 2 -8.66 32.51 -1.98
CA ASN A 2 -9.51 31.86 -2.98
C ASN A 2 -10.95 31.77 -2.44
N THR A 3 -11.79 32.72 -2.86
CA THR A 3 -13.18 32.86 -2.40
C THR A 3 -13.99 31.59 -2.61
N LEU A 4 -13.76 30.87 -3.71
CA LEU A 4 -14.43 29.61 -4.01
C LEU A 4 -14.02 28.49 -3.04
N LEU A 5 -12.72 28.37 -2.75
CA LEU A 5 -12.22 27.40 -1.76
C LEU A 5 -12.82 27.67 -0.38
N ASN A 6 -12.93 28.94 0.03
CA ASN A 6 -13.58 29.30 1.28
C ASN A 6 -15.07 28.91 1.29
N PHE A 7 -15.81 29.17 0.21
CA PHE A 7 -17.21 28.76 0.11
C PHE A 7 -17.37 27.23 0.19
N TYR A 8 -16.54 26.48 -0.53
CA TYR A 8 -16.53 25.02 -0.46
C TYR A 8 -16.23 24.52 0.95
N ASN A 9 -15.20 25.05 1.60
CA ASN A 9 -14.82 24.66 2.97
C ASN A 9 -15.94 24.93 3.99
N VAL A 10 -16.69 26.02 3.82
CA VAL A 10 -17.87 26.30 4.66
C VAL A 10 -19.00 25.32 4.35
N ALA A 11 -19.28 25.05 3.07
CA ALA A 11 -20.34 24.13 2.65
C ALA A 11 -20.07 22.69 3.11
N ILE A 12 -18.86 22.17 2.91
CA ILE A 12 -18.47 20.82 3.31
C ILE A 12 -18.51 20.67 4.84
N LYS A 13 -18.17 21.71 5.61
CA LYS A 13 -18.28 21.68 7.08
C LYS A 13 -19.73 21.61 7.58
N ARG A 14 -20.66 22.24 6.86
CA ARG A 14 -22.08 22.31 7.25
C ARG A 14 -22.91 21.14 6.75
N MET A 15 -22.61 20.66 5.54
CA MET A 15 -23.45 19.71 4.79
C MET A 15 -22.72 18.42 4.43
N GLY A 16 -21.40 18.38 4.58
CA GLY A 16 -20.58 17.24 4.20
C GLY A 16 -20.96 15.99 4.95
N LYS A 17 -20.98 14.88 4.22
CA LYS A 17 -21.26 13.54 4.70
C LYS A 17 -20.05 12.66 4.46
N THR A 18 -19.64 11.94 5.49
CA THR A 18 -18.62 10.90 5.36
C THR A 18 -19.22 9.70 4.64
N CYS A 19 -18.57 9.26 3.57
CA CYS A 19 -18.96 8.12 2.75
C CYS A 19 -17.71 7.33 2.37
N VAL A 20 -17.92 6.10 1.89
CA VAL A 20 -16.84 5.22 1.47
C VAL A 20 -16.84 5.08 -0.04
N VAL A 21 -15.69 5.30 -0.66
CA VAL A 21 -15.46 5.03 -2.10
C VAL A 21 -14.18 4.23 -2.21
N ASN A 22 -14.22 3.07 -2.87
CA ASN A 22 -13.05 2.20 -3.05
C ASN A 22 -12.34 1.85 -1.73
N GLY A 23 -13.09 1.70 -0.64
CA GLY A 23 -12.57 1.41 0.70
C GLY A 23 -11.87 2.58 1.40
N ILE A 24 -12.00 3.80 0.88
CA ILE A 24 -11.44 5.03 1.46
C ILE A 24 -12.59 5.91 1.97
N ASN A 25 -12.45 6.39 3.21
CA ASN A 25 -13.38 7.38 3.76
C ASN A 25 -13.13 8.74 3.08
N ILE A 26 -14.18 9.29 2.45
CA ILE A 26 -14.15 10.63 1.86
C ILE A 26 -15.32 11.45 2.41
N VAL A 27 -15.25 12.76 2.28
CA VAL A 27 -16.35 13.67 2.62
C VAL A 27 -16.88 14.30 1.34
N GLY A 28 -18.20 14.29 1.18
CA GLY A 28 -18.86 14.96 0.06
C GLY A 28 -20.26 15.44 0.39
N ILE A 29 -20.83 16.27 -0.48
CA ILE A 29 -22.16 16.85 -0.34
C ILE A 29 -23.09 16.17 -1.35
N PHE A 30 -24.20 15.63 -0.87
CA PHE A 30 -25.29 15.13 -1.71
C PHE A 30 -26.28 16.27 -1.94
N LYS A 31 -26.57 16.57 -3.21
CA LYS A 31 -27.54 17.58 -3.64
C LYS A 31 -28.58 16.91 -4.53
N GLU A 32 -29.85 17.05 -4.16
CA GLU A 32 -30.97 16.55 -4.96
C GLU A 32 -31.04 17.21 -6.34
N ILE A 33 -31.43 16.42 -7.33
CA ILE A 33 -31.81 16.88 -8.66
C ILE A 33 -33.32 16.68 -8.77
N GLU A 34 -34.04 17.62 -9.40
CA GLU A 34 -35.48 17.46 -9.65
C GLU A 34 -35.70 16.34 -10.69
N ASP A 35 -35.89 15.10 -10.21
CA ASP A 35 -36.20 13.96 -11.07
C ASP A 35 -37.71 13.73 -11.19
N LYS A 36 -38.23 13.81 -12.41
CA LYS A 36 -39.67 13.62 -12.72
C LYS A 36 -40.14 12.15 -12.59
N ASN A 37 -39.23 11.18 -12.46
CA ASN A 37 -39.49 9.77 -12.75
C ASN A 37 -39.28 8.78 -11.57
N SER A 38 -39.32 9.22 -10.31
CA SER A 38 -39.11 8.36 -9.11
C SER A 38 -37.75 7.64 -9.05
N VAL A 39 -36.80 8.05 -9.89
CA VAL A 39 -35.41 7.60 -9.87
C VAL A 39 -34.63 8.49 -8.90
N ASP A 40 -33.80 7.90 -8.05
CA ASP A 40 -33.00 8.64 -7.07
C ASP A 40 -31.63 9.00 -7.66
N THR A 41 -31.58 10.10 -8.43
CA THR A 41 -30.35 10.68 -9.00
C THR A 41 -29.97 11.97 -8.26
N LYS A 42 -28.69 12.12 -7.94
CA LYS A 42 -28.19 13.27 -7.17
C LYS A 42 -26.90 13.82 -7.78
N CYS A 43 -26.59 15.08 -7.47
CA CYS A 43 -25.24 15.61 -7.59
C CYS A 43 -24.44 15.26 -6.34
N PHE A 44 -23.23 14.76 -6.51
CA PHE A 44 -22.26 14.54 -5.44
C PHE A 44 -21.05 15.45 -5.63
N ILE A 45 -20.74 16.24 -4.61
CA ILE A 45 -19.69 17.26 -4.67
C ILE A 45 -18.58 16.90 -3.68
N THR A 46 -17.34 16.78 -4.15
CA THR A 46 -16.19 16.46 -3.30
C THR A 46 -14.87 17.00 -3.85
N ALA A 47 -13.93 17.34 -2.98
CA ALA A 47 -12.57 17.68 -3.35
C ALA A 47 -11.75 16.44 -3.76
N THR A 48 -12.16 15.24 -3.32
CA THR A 48 -11.46 14.00 -3.67
C THR A 48 -11.73 13.63 -5.13
N ASN A 49 -10.67 13.34 -5.89
CA ASN A 49 -10.83 12.88 -7.26
C ASN A 49 -11.25 11.40 -7.28
N ILE A 50 -12.48 11.15 -7.71
CA ILE A 50 -13.07 9.83 -7.93
C ILE A 50 -13.46 9.68 -9.41
N LYS A 51 -13.75 8.45 -9.86
CA LYS A 51 -13.94 8.10 -11.27
C LYS A 51 -15.37 7.69 -11.58
N GLN A 52 -15.77 7.87 -12.83
CA GLN A 52 -17.00 7.27 -13.33
C GLN A 52 -16.92 5.74 -13.20
N GLY A 53 -18.03 5.13 -12.76
CA GLY A 53 -18.08 3.71 -12.42
C GLY A 53 -17.79 3.40 -10.95
N ASP A 54 -17.21 4.33 -10.17
CA ASP A 54 -17.04 4.11 -8.73
C ASP A 54 -18.41 4.02 -8.02
N ILE A 55 -18.46 3.23 -6.95
CA ILE A 55 -19.61 3.16 -6.05
C ILE A 55 -19.33 3.98 -4.79
N ILE A 56 -20.26 4.86 -4.46
CA ILE A 56 -20.31 5.61 -3.21
C ILE A 56 -21.24 4.90 -2.23
N GLU A 57 -20.71 4.52 -1.08
CA GLU A 57 -21.46 3.92 0.01
C GLU A 57 -21.74 4.95 1.10
N TYR A 58 -23.02 5.21 1.38
CA TYR A 58 -23.46 6.17 2.38
C TYR A 58 -24.78 5.72 3.02
N ASN A 59 -24.84 5.65 4.36
CA ASN A 59 -26.04 5.25 5.12
C ASN A 59 -26.69 3.96 4.60
N ASN A 60 -25.90 2.90 4.38
CA ASN A 60 -26.33 1.61 3.81
C ASN A 60 -26.93 1.70 2.40
N MET A 61 -26.80 2.84 1.72
CA MET A 61 -27.16 3.00 0.32
C MET A 61 -25.90 3.04 -0.53
N LYS A 62 -26.01 2.49 -1.74
CA LYS A 62 -24.96 2.51 -2.75
C LYS A 62 -25.40 3.40 -3.90
N TYR A 63 -24.50 4.26 -4.36
CA TYR A 63 -24.73 5.14 -5.50
C TYR A 63 -23.63 4.95 -6.53
N LEU A 64 -23.99 4.67 -7.77
CA LEU A 64 -23.05 4.54 -8.89
C LEU A 64 -22.81 5.91 -9.50
N ILE A 65 -21.54 6.26 -9.70
CA ILE A 65 -21.15 7.46 -10.44
C ILE A 65 -21.38 7.20 -11.94
N ILE A 66 -22.45 7.78 -12.46
CA ILE A 66 -22.87 7.58 -13.85
C ILE A 66 -22.26 8.60 -14.80
N ASN A 67 -21.77 9.73 -14.29
CA ASN A 67 -21.07 10.74 -15.07
C ASN A 67 -20.10 11.53 -14.16
N LYS A 68 -18.90 11.80 -14.67
CA LYS A 68 -17.98 12.77 -14.07
C LYS A 68 -18.29 14.14 -14.66
N ASN A 69 -18.73 15.06 -13.84
CA ASN A 69 -18.80 16.46 -14.23
C ASN A 69 -17.49 17.17 -13.81
N GLU A 70 -17.20 18.24 -14.54
CA GLU A 70 -15.92 18.95 -14.57
C GLU A 70 -15.33 19.29 -13.20
N ASN A 71 -13.99 19.36 -13.15
CA ASN A 71 -13.32 19.95 -12.00
C ASN A 71 -13.56 21.46 -11.99
N ILE A 72 -14.00 21.99 -10.85
CA ILE A 72 -14.30 23.42 -10.71
C ILE A 72 -13.10 24.14 -10.09
N ASN A 73 -12.30 24.78 -10.95
CA ASN A 73 -11.16 25.64 -10.59
C ASN A 73 -10.16 25.00 -9.62
N ASP A 74 -9.91 23.69 -9.74
CA ASP A 74 -9.03 22.90 -8.87
C ASP A 74 -9.45 22.87 -7.40
N VAL A 75 -10.71 23.20 -7.10
CA VAL A 75 -11.25 23.20 -5.73
C VAL A 75 -12.02 21.92 -5.42
N TYR A 76 -12.97 21.56 -6.28
CA TYR A 76 -13.81 20.37 -6.10
C TYR A 76 -14.30 19.83 -7.44
N ASN A 77 -14.76 18.59 -7.42
CA ASN A 77 -15.38 17.90 -8.54
C ASN A 77 -16.88 17.73 -8.27
N VAL A 78 -17.68 17.69 -9.33
CA VAL A 78 -19.12 17.42 -9.26
C VAL A 78 -19.41 16.14 -10.03
N TYR A 79 -20.18 15.24 -9.45
CA TYR A 79 -20.53 13.96 -10.06
C TYR A 79 -22.04 13.81 -10.13
N VAL A 80 -22.54 13.17 -11.17
CA VAL A 80 -23.92 12.69 -11.20
C VAL A 80 -23.91 11.25 -10.74
N ILE A 81 -24.67 10.98 -9.69
CA ILE A 81 -24.73 9.67 -9.05
C ILE A 81 -26.16 9.15 -9.06
N ARG A 82 -26.31 7.84 -9.23
CA ARG A 82 -27.61 7.18 -9.25
C ARG A 82 -27.66 6.07 -8.21
N LYS A 83 -28.74 6.01 -7.44
CA LYS A 83 -28.93 4.96 -6.44
C LYS A 83 -28.96 3.58 -7.09
N CYS A 84 -28.26 2.64 -6.47
CA CYS A 84 -28.19 1.23 -6.87
C CYS A 84 -28.94 0.37 -5.85
N PRO A 85 -30.25 0.12 -6.05
CA PRO A 85 -31.03 -0.66 -5.10
C PRO A 85 -30.86 -2.17 -5.25
N TYR A 86 -30.25 -2.65 -6.34
CA TYR A 86 -30.18 -4.07 -6.65
C TYR A 86 -28.78 -4.64 -6.47
N ASN A 87 -28.70 -5.76 -5.75
CA ASN A 87 -27.59 -6.71 -5.85
C ASN A 87 -28.04 -7.82 -6.79
N ILE A 88 -27.33 -8.02 -7.89
CA ILE A 88 -27.73 -8.91 -8.98
C ILE A 88 -26.75 -10.08 -9.03
N ASN A 89 -27.29 -11.29 -8.92
CA ASN A 89 -26.52 -12.53 -8.89
C ASN A 89 -26.33 -13.04 -10.32
N PHE A 90 -25.13 -12.84 -10.86
CA PHE A 90 -24.77 -13.40 -12.17
C PHE A 90 -24.07 -14.74 -12.00
N ASN A 91 -24.58 -15.78 -12.65
CA ASN A 91 -23.86 -17.05 -12.75
C ASN A 91 -22.82 -16.98 -13.87
N ILE A 92 -21.54 -17.04 -13.49
CA ILE A 92 -20.41 -17.04 -14.42
C ILE A 92 -19.63 -18.33 -14.19
N GLY A 93 -19.77 -19.29 -15.12
CA GLY A 93 -19.06 -20.57 -15.06
C GLY A 93 -19.38 -21.41 -13.81
N GLY A 94 -20.60 -21.32 -13.28
CA GLY A 94 -21.03 -22.03 -12.06
C GLY A 94 -20.78 -21.27 -10.75
N SER A 95 -20.08 -20.14 -10.81
CA SER A 95 -19.82 -19.29 -9.64
C SER A 95 -20.80 -18.11 -9.65
N ILE A 96 -21.48 -17.86 -8.53
CA ILE A 96 -22.33 -16.68 -8.38
C ILE A 96 -21.49 -15.46 -8.05
N ASN A 97 -21.67 -14.42 -8.86
CA ASN A 97 -21.00 -13.14 -8.73
C ASN A 97 -22.04 -12.08 -8.40
N VAL A 98 -21.90 -11.40 -7.26
CA VAL A 98 -22.87 -10.39 -6.81
C VAL A 98 -22.44 -9.02 -7.32
N VAL A 99 -23.29 -8.42 -8.14
CA VAL A 99 -23.02 -7.11 -8.75
C VAL A 99 -24.04 -6.10 -8.29
N THR A 100 -23.59 -5.01 -7.69
CA THR A 100 -24.45 -3.89 -7.33
C THR A 100 -24.70 -3.00 -8.56
N GLY A 101 -25.97 -2.66 -8.81
CA GLY A 101 -26.36 -1.75 -9.88
C GLY A 101 -27.80 -1.28 -9.80
N TYR A 102 -28.27 -0.68 -10.89
CA TYR A 102 -29.67 -0.32 -11.07
C TYR A 102 -30.24 -0.94 -12.34
N ILE A 103 -31.55 -1.16 -12.35
CA ILE A 103 -32.29 -1.78 -13.44
C ILE A 103 -33.36 -0.79 -13.92
N GLU A 104 -33.51 -0.68 -15.23
CA GLU A 104 -34.51 0.13 -15.91
C GLU A 104 -35.35 -0.75 -16.82
N THR A 105 -36.66 -0.50 -16.85
CA THR A 105 -37.54 -1.10 -17.83
C THR A 105 -37.54 -0.26 -19.10
N LYS A 106 -37.50 -0.90 -20.27
CA LYS A 106 -37.82 -0.21 -21.51
C LYS A 106 -39.34 -0.16 -21.63
N MET A 107 -39.97 0.86 -21.08
CA MET A 107 -41.41 1.05 -21.27
C MET A 107 -41.69 1.47 -22.72
N PHE A 108 -42.53 0.71 -23.43
CA PHE A 108 -43.33 1.30 -24.49
C PHE A 108 -44.45 2.10 -23.82
N ASP A 109 -44.56 3.36 -24.19
CA ASP A 109 -45.64 4.24 -23.71
C ASP A 109 -46.99 3.70 -24.23
N VAL A 110 -47.77 3.08 -23.35
CA VAL A 110 -49.17 2.75 -23.65
C VAL A 110 -50.00 3.25 -22.47
N ASN A 111 -50.85 4.21 -22.78
CA ASN A 111 -51.64 5.05 -21.86
C ASN A 111 -52.17 4.34 -20.60
N TYR A 112 -52.07 5.05 -19.48
CA TYR A 112 -52.49 4.72 -18.12
C TYR A 112 -53.90 4.08 -18.01
N SER A 113 -53.95 2.87 -17.43
CA SER A 113 -54.79 2.47 -16.29
C SER A 113 -54.99 0.95 -16.30
N LYS A 114 -54.07 0.23 -15.65
CA LYS A 114 -54.28 -1.08 -14.99
C LYS A 114 -52.91 -1.66 -14.59
N THR A 115 -52.96 -2.49 -13.56
CA THR A 115 -51.91 -3.36 -13.00
C THR A 115 -50.77 -3.66 -13.98
N ILE A 116 -49.52 -3.58 -13.52
CA ILE A 116 -48.30 -3.86 -14.30
C ILE A 116 -48.40 -5.26 -14.91
N ILE A 117 -48.89 -5.32 -16.13
CA ILE A 117 -48.74 -6.46 -17.03
C ILE A 117 -47.41 -6.20 -17.70
N LEU A 118 -46.38 -6.99 -17.39
CA LEU A 118 -45.14 -7.06 -18.16
C LEU A 118 -45.48 -7.74 -19.50
N PRO A 119 -45.57 -7.02 -20.64
CA PRO A 119 -45.81 -7.65 -21.92
C PRO A 119 -44.43 -7.87 -22.57
N GLY A 120 -43.84 -9.06 -22.42
CA GLY A 120 -42.59 -9.45 -23.11
C GLY A 120 -41.42 -8.50 -22.87
N GLY A 121 -40.97 -8.38 -21.61
CA GLY A 121 -40.15 -7.25 -21.16
C GLY A 121 -38.66 -7.37 -21.48
N THR A 122 -38.09 -6.27 -21.99
CA THR A 122 -36.64 -6.01 -21.99
C THR A 122 -36.29 -5.06 -20.85
N ILE A 123 -35.23 -5.36 -20.11
CA ILE A 123 -34.65 -4.47 -19.11
C ILE A 123 -33.23 -4.06 -19.48
N ILE A 124 -32.80 -2.93 -18.94
CA ILE A 124 -31.43 -2.45 -19.01
C ILE A 124 -30.85 -2.47 -17.60
N VAL A 125 -29.78 -3.22 -17.40
CA VAL A 125 -29.04 -3.30 -16.14
C VAL A 125 -27.77 -2.48 -16.29
N THR A 126 -27.56 -1.46 -15.46
CA THR A 126 -26.33 -0.66 -15.47
C THR A 126 -25.52 -0.92 -14.20
N VAL A 127 -24.25 -1.28 -14.38
CA VAL A 127 -23.32 -1.63 -13.31
C VAL A 127 -21.92 -1.06 -13.60
N PRO A 128 -21.03 -0.97 -12.58
CA PRO A 128 -19.61 -0.67 -12.80
C PRO A 128 -18.95 -1.65 -13.76
N LEU A 129 -17.98 -1.18 -14.56
CA LEU A 129 -17.06 -2.02 -15.32
C LEU A 129 -15.84 -2.37 -14.45
N ASN A 130 -15.69 -3.65 -14.09
CA ASN A 130 -14.58 -4.16 -13.29
C ASN A 130 -14.17 -5.59 -13.70
N GLY A 131 -13.27 -6.22 -12.92
CA GLY A 131 -12.77 -7.57 -13.19
C GLY A 131 -13.87 -8.65 -13.24
N ILE A 132 -14.97 -8.46 -12.52
CA ILE A 132 -16.11 -9.37 -12.50
C ILE A 132 -17.06 -9.07 -13.66
N THR A 133 -17.56 -7.83 -13.77
CA THR A 133 -18.61 -7.48 -14.73
C THR A 133 -18.16 -7.55 -16.18
N SER A 134 -16.86 -7.41 -16.45
CA SER A 134 -16.28 -7.64 -17.78
C SER A 134 -16.35 -9.10 -18.25
N ARG A 135 -16.49 -10.06 -17.32
CA ARG A 135 -16.66 -11.50 -17.62
C ARG A 135 -18.10 -11.89 -17.94
N ILE A 136 -19.07 -11.00 -17.69
CA ILE A 136 -20.46 -11.23 -18.03
C ILE A 136 -20.65 -11.06 -19.54
N LYS A 137 -21.25 -12.07 -20.19
CA LYS A 137 -21.43 -12.13 -21.65
C LYS A 137 -22.90 -12.37 -22.01
N ILE A 138 -23.20 -12.20 -23.29
CA ILE A 138 -24.48 -12.60 -23.89
C ILE A 138 -24.77 -14.07 -23.53
N ASN A 139 -26.04 -14.37 -23.29
CA ASN A 139 -26.58 -15.64 -22.81
C ASN A 139 -26.32 -15.97 -21.33
N HIS A 140 -25.51 -15.22 -20.59
CA HIS A 140 -25.57 -15.33 -19.13
C HIS A 140 -26.94 -14.89 -18.62
N THR A 141 -27.39 -15.55 -17.56
CA THR A 141 -28.70 -15.31 -16.95
C THR A 141 -28.54 -14.86 -15.51
N PHE A 142 -29.54 -14.13 -15.03
CA PHE A 142 -29.72 -13.79 -13.63
C PHE A 142 -31.21 -13.82 -13.28
N ILE A 143 -31.53 -13.96 -11.99
CA ILE A 143 -32.90 -13.86 -11.51
C ILE A 143 -33.07 -12.51 -10.81
N LYS A 144 -34.15 -11.80 -11.15
CA LYS A 144 -34.55 -10.59 -10.43
C LYS A 144 -36.01 -10.28 -10.68
N MET A 145 -36.67 -9.71 -9.68
CA MET A 145 -38.08 -9.30 -9.79
C MET A 145 -39.01 -10.48 -10.18
N GLY A 146 -38.71 -11.69 -9.69
CA GLY A 146 -39.52 -12.89 -9.92
C GLY A 146 -39.41 -13.51 -11.31
N ALA A 147 -38.44 -13.08 -12.13
CA ALA A 147 -38.21 -13.63 -13.47
C ALA A 147 -36.73 -13.97 -13.71
N VAL A 148 -36.48 -14.91 -14.62
CA VAL A 148 -35.16 -15.17 -15.19
C VAL A 148 -34.95 -14.22 -16.35
N TRP A 149 -33.79 -13.58 -16.39
CA TRP A 149 -33.40 -12.62 -17.40
C TRP A 149 -32.14 -13.11 -18.10
N ARG A 150 -32.18 -13.24 -19.43
CA ARG A 150 -31.03 -13.58 -20.25
C ARG A 150 -30.47 -12.34 -20.92
N ILE A 151 -29.16 -12.16 -20.81
CA ILE A 151 -28.47 -11.05 -21.47
C ILE A 151 -28.47 -11.28 -22.98
N VAL A 152 -28.95 -10.29 -23.72
CA VAL A 152 -29.00 -10.26 -25.19
C VAL A 152 -28.08 -9.19 -25.78
N GLY A 153 -27.61 -8.23 -24.98
CA GLY A 153 -26.67 -7.20 -25.41
C GLY A 153 -25.82 -6.65 -24.28
N CYS A 154 -24.59 -6.24 -24.62
CA CYS A 154 -23.67 -5.57 -23.70
C CYS A 154 -23.18 -4.28 -24.36
N ASP A 155 -23.35 -3.14 -23.69
CA ASP A 155 -22.90 -1.83 -24.13
C ASP A 155 -21.80 -1.31 -23.19
N LEU A 156 -20.61 -1.07 -23.75
CA LEU A 156 -19.42 -0.52 -23.08
C LEU A 156 -19.07 0.88 -23.61
N SER A 157 -20.00 1.57 -24.27
CA SER A 157 -19.77 2.90 -24.85
C SER A 157 -19.48 3.99 -23.82
N VAL A 158 -19.78 3.72 -22.54
CA VAL A 158 -19.57 4.65 -21.43
C VAL A 158 -18.42 4.16 -20.56
N GLU A 159 -17.39 4.98 -20.41
CA GLU A 159 -16.20 4.66 -19.60
C GLU A 159 -16.58 4.30 -18.16
N GLY A 160 -15.99 3.23 -17.63
CA GLY A 160 -16.21 2.77 -16.26
C GLY A 160 -17.56 2.10 -16.01
N LEU A 161 -18.45 1.99 -17.01
CA LEU A 161 -19.76 1.36 -16.90
C LEU A 161 -19.94 0.25 -17.93
N ILE A 162 -20.85 -0.67 -17.62
CA ILE A 162 -21.40 -1.62 -18.59
C ILE A 162 -22.92 -1.67 -18.45
N LYS A 163 -23.61 -1.64 -19.59
CA LYS A 163 -25.07 -1.74 -19.65
C LYS A 163 -25.45 -3.06 -20.31
N PHE A 164 -26.16 -3.91 -19.59
CA PHE A 164 -26.70 -5.15 -20.13
C PHE A 164 -28.14 -4.95 -20.57
N THR A 165 -28.44 -5.26 -21.82
CA THR A 165 -29.81 -5.46 -22.28
C THR A 165 -30.17 -6.91 -22.00
N ALA A 166 -31.24 -7.15 -21.25
CA ALA A 166 -31.70 -8.48 -20.92
C ALA A 166 -33.19 -8.66 -21.23
N GLU A 167 -33.55 -9.84 -21.69
CA GLU A 167 -34.91 -10.25 -22.00
C GLU A 167 -35.34 -11.38 -21.08
N GLN A 168 -36.63 -11.47 -20.81
CA GLN A 168 -37.17 -12.56 -20.01
C GLN A 168 -36.89 -13.92 -20.66
N ASP A 169 -36.45 -14.89 -19.86
CA ASP A 169 -36.17 -16.25 -20.27
C ASP A 169 -37.01 -17.26 -19.46
N GLN A 170 -36.98 -18.52 -19.88
CA GLN A 170 -37.66 -19.62 -19.20
C GLN A 170 -36.94 -19.99 -17.89
N ILE A 171 -37.72 -20.42 -16.90
CA ILE A 171 -37.18 -20.97 -15.64
C ILE A 171 -36.73 -22.41 -15.89
N SER A 172 -35.49 -22.71 -15.51
CA SER A 172 -34.88 -24.04 -15.53
C SER A 172 -35.10 -24.78 -14.20
N PRO A 173 -35.17 -26.12 -14.18
CA PRO A 173 -35.20 -26.90 -12.93
C PRO A 173 -33.98 -26.69 -12.01
N SER A 174 -32.87 -26.19 -12.54
CA SER A 174 -31.67 -25.86 -11.79
C SER A 174 -31.66 -24.43 -11.24
N ASP A 175 -32.68 -23.63 -11.55
CA ASP A 175 -32.81 -22.29 -11.01
C ASP A 175 -33.40 -22.34 -9.60
N ASP A 176 -32.79 -21.56 -8.71
CA ASP A 176 -33.30 -21.31 -7.37
C ASP A 176 -33.87 -19.89 -7.34
N MET A 177 -35.19 -19.82 -7.50
CA MET A 177 -35.93 -18.56 -7.55
C MET A 177 -36.02 -17.86 -6.19
N GLU A 178 -35.86 -18.59 -5.09
CA GLU A 178 -35.91 -18.03 -3.73
C GLU A 178 -34.61 -17.27 -3.42
N ASN A 179 -33.47 -17.84 -3.78
CA ASN A 179 -32.15 -17.25 -3.56
C ASN A 179 -31.63 -16.45 -4.77
N GLU A 180 -32.44 -16.33 -5.83
CA GLU A 180 -32.09 -15.67 -7.10
C GLU A 180 -30.79 -16.21 -7.73
N ILE A 181 -30.65 -17.54 -7.83
CA ILE A 181 -29.48 -18.23 -8.38
C ILE A 181 -29.89 -18.97 -9.65
N THR A 182 -29.25 -18.65 -10.77
CA THR A 182 -29.49 -19.35 -12.04
C THR A 182 -28.62 -20.58 -12.20
N GLY A 183 -29.11 -21.61 -12.90
CA GLY A 183 -28.30 -22.70 -13.45
C GLY A 183 -27.52 -23.52 -12.41
N GLY A 184 -27.99 -23.62 -11.17
CA GLY A 184 -27.33 -24.35 -10.09
C GLY A 184 -26.00 -23.74 -9.63
N GLY A 185 -25.80 -22.44 -9.86
CA GLY A 185 -24.59 -21.73 -9.43
C GLY A 185 -24.38 -21.75 -7.91
N LYS A 186 -23.14 -21.54 -7.48
CA LYS A 186 -22.77 -21.58 -6.06
C LYS A 186 -22.03 -20.33 -5.61
N PHE A 187 -22.22 -19.95 -4.36
CA PHE A 187 -21.37 -18.99 -3.66
C PHE A 187 -20.14 -19.71 -3.12
N TYR A 188 -18.96 -19.19 -3.43
CA TYR A 188 -17.69 -19.70 -2.92
C TYR A 188 -17.23 -18.89 -1.71
N ASN A 189 -16.69 -19.57 -0.70
CA ASN A 189 -16.06 -18.91 0.44
C ASN A 189 -14.55 -18.80 0.21
N TYR A 190 -14.05 -17.57 0.21
CA TYR A 190 -12.63 -17.27 0.04
C TYR A 190 -11.97 -16.98 1.39
N VAL A 191 -10.77 -17.52 1.61
CA VAL A 191 -9.95 -17.19 2.78
C VAL A 191 -8.57 -16.74 2.33
N MET A 192 -8.15 -15.59 2.82
CA MET A 192 -6.85 -14.98 2.50
C MET A 192 -5.90 -15.05 3.70
N VAL A 193 -4.73 -15.62 3.47
CA VAL A 193 -3.60 -15.63 4.41
C VAL A 193 -2.42 -14.92 3.77
N SER A 194 -1.75 -14.03 4.50
CA SER A 194 -0.55 -13.33 4.04
C SER A 194 0.53 -13.39 5.10
N ILE A 195 1.75 -13.71 4.68
CA ILE A 195 2.93 -13.90 5.53
C ILE A 195 4.09 -13.08 4.97
N PRO A 196 4.84 -12.34 5.80
CA PRO A 196 4.64 -12.18 7.24
C PRO A 196 3.45 -11.27 7.57
N LYS A 197 2.99 -11.30 8.83
CA LYS A 197 1.86 -10.44 9.31
C LYS A 197 2.29 -8.99 9.59
N ASN A 198 3.59 -8.75 9.74
CA ASN A 198 4.24 -7.45 9.85
C ASN A 198 5.63 -7.53 9.20
N ILE A 199 6.18 -6.39 8.80
CA ILE A 199 7.53 -6.29 8.25
C ILE A 199 8.32 -5.30 9.11
N ASN A 200 9.54 -5.68 9.50
CA ASN A 200 10.46 -4.82 10.22
C ASN A 200 11.85 -5.01 9.61
N ILE A 201 12.30 -4.02 8.83
CA ILE A 201 13.54 -4.07 8.06
C ILE A 201 14.25 -2.72 8.09
N ASN A 202 15.53 -2.67 7.72
CA ASN A 202 16.26 -1.42 7.58
C ASN A 202 15.99 -0.75 6.22
N VAL A 203 16.30 0.54 6.10
CA VAL A 203 16.30 1.24 4.80
C VAL A 203 17.11 0.46 3.75
N ALA A 204 16.66 0.47 2.50
CA ALA A 204 17.23 -0.23 1.34
C ALA A 204 17.17 -1.77 1.40
N ILE A 205 16.62 -2.36 2.46
CA ILE A 205 16.34 -3.80 2.53
C ILE A 205 14.97 -4.09 1.90
N THR A 206 14.82 -5.31 1.38
CA THR A 206 13.57 -5.81 0.81
C THR A 206 13.05 -7.03 1.56
N GLN A 207 11.73 -7.20 1.61
CA GLN A 207 11.07 -8.38 2.19
C GLN A 207 9.89 -8.80 1.31
N GLN A 208 9.76 -10.10 1.06
CA GLN A 208 8.65 -10.69 0.30
C GLN A 208 7.42 -10.90 1.19
N ILE A 209 6.24 -10.54 0.68
CA ILE A 209 4.94 -10.98 1.18
C ILE A 209 4.48 -12.16 0.33
N THR A 210 4.20 -13.30 0.95
CA THR A 210 3.56 -14.45 0.32
C THR A 210 2.10 -14.51 0.72
N THR A 211 1.21 -14.52 -0.28
CA THR A 211 -0.23 -14.57 -0.07
C THR A 211 -0.83 -15.84 -0.67
N THR A 212 -1.60 -16.56 0.14
CA THR A 212 -2.33 -17.76 -0.26
C THR A 212 -3.83 -17.50 -0.14
N ILE A 213 -4.57 -17.86 -1.18
CA ILE A 213 -6.02 -17.83 -1.22
C ILE A 213 -6.53 -19.27 -1.24
N THR A 214 -7.51 -19.59 -0.38
CA THR A 214 -8.28 -20.82 -0.51
C THR A 214 -9.72 -20.52 -0.90
N ARG A 215 -10.31 -21.41 -1.70
CA ARG A 215 -11.70 -21.41 -2.13
C ARG A 215 -12.35 -22.70 -1.62
N ASP A 216 -13.28 -22.56 -0.67
CA ASP A 216 -13.89 -23.68 0.05
C ASP A 216 -12.85 -24.68 0.60
N GLY A 217 -11.75 -24.14 1.16
CA GLY A 217 -10.65 -24.94 1.71
C GLY A 217 -9.61 -25.42 0.70
N ASN A 218 -9.85 -25.31 -0.61
CA ASN A 218 -8.88 -25.69 -1.64
C ASN A 218 -8.00 -24.50 -2.05
N ILE A 219 -6.69 -24.67 -2.14
CA ILE A 219 -5.78 -23.59 -2.57
C ILE A 219 -6.09 -23.21 -4.02
N LEU A 220 -6.28 -21.91 -4.26
CA LEU A 220 -6.45 -21.36 -5.59
C LEU A 220 -5.08 -21.21 -6.27
N SER A 221 -4.94 -21.72 -7.49
CA SER A 221 -3.72 -21.53 -8.28
C SER A 221 -3.73 -20.16 -8.97
N ASN A 222 -2.57 -19.50 -8.96
CA ASN A 222 -2.33 -18.21 -9.62
C ASN A 222 -3.41 -17.13 -9.33
N PRO A 223 -3.79 -16.88 -8.06
CA PRO A 223 -4.71 -15.79 -7.76
C PRO A 223 -4.08 -14.44 -8.13
N ILE A 224 -4.87 -13.55 -8.74
CA ILE A 224 -4.44 -12.18 -9.01
C ILE A 224 -4.56 -11.40 -7.69
N ILE A 225 -3.41 -11.10 -7.08
CA ILE A 225 -3.31 -10.33 -5.85
C ILE A 225 -2.81 -8.93 -6.17
N THR A 226 -3.45 -7.93 -5.58
CA THR A 226 -3.04 -6.52 -5.70
C THR A 226 -2.43 -6.04 -4.40
N TYR A 227 -1.34 -5.29 -4.51
CA TYR A 227 -0.61 -4.72 -3.39
C TYR A 227 -0.56 -3.20 -3.53
N SER A 228 -0.67 -2.48 -2.41
CA SER A 228 -0.50 -1.03 -2.37
C SER A 228 0.11 -0.59 -1.06
N SER A 229 0.90 0.47 -1.08
CA SER A 229 1.43 1.14 0.11
C SER A 229 0.61 2.40 0.38
N ASP A 230 0.25 2.64 1.64
CA ASP A 230 -0.38 3.91 2.05
C ASP A 230 0.63 5.08 2.13
N ASN A 231 1.93 4.79 2.15
CA ASN A 231 2.99 5.79 2.14
C ASN A 231 4.24 5.30 1.38
N THR A 232 4.30 5.62 0.09
CA THR A 232 5.40 5.22 -0.81
C THR A 232 6.71 5.94 -0.54
N SER A 233 6.73 7.04 0.24
CA SER A 233 8.00 7.66 0.64
C SER A 233 8.72 6.86 1.73
N VAL A 234 8.01 6.02 2.48
CA VAL A 234 8.57 5.14 3.52
C VAL A 234 8.89 3.76 2.95
N ALA A 235 7.93 3.12 2.29
CA ALA A 235 8.16 1.84 1.62
C ALA A 235 7.27 1.67 0.39
N ILE A 236 7.82 1.02 -0.64
CA ILE A 236 7.09 0.64 -1.85
C ILE A 236 6.88 -0.87 -1.89
N VAL A 237 5.83 -1.32 -2.56
CA VAL A 237 5.55 -2.74 -2.83
C VAL A 237 5.28 -2.92 -4.33
N ASN A 238 5.85 -3.96 -4.93
CA ASN A 238 5.60 -4.27 -6.34
C ASN A 238 4.43 -5.25 -6.52
N SER A 239 4.07 -5.55 -7.77
CA SER A 239 2.97 -6.48 -8.11
C SER A 239 3.20 -7.91 -7.63
N ASN A 240 4.45 -8.28 -7.36
CA ASN A 240 4.82 -9.60 -6.86
C ASN A 240 4.83 -9.66 -5.33
N GLY A 241 4.52 -8.57 -4.61
CA GLY A 241 4.52 -8.52 -3.15
C GLY A 241 5.90 -8.31 -2.52
N ILE A 242 6.92 -7.88 -3.29
CA ILE A 242 8.23 -7.48 -2.73
C ILE A 242 8.10 -6.06 -2.17
N VAL A 243 8.28 -5.91 -0.87
CA VAL A 243 8.33 -4.63 -0.16
C VAL A 243 9.77 -4.15 -0.08
N SER A 244 10.02 -2.89 -0.40
CA SER A 244 11.35 -2.24 -0.33
C SER A 244 11.31 -1.02 0.58
N GLY A 245 12.22 -0.95 1.55
CA GLY A 245 12.35 0.20 2.45
C GLY A 245 13.03 1.39 1.78
N ILE A 246 12.40 2.55 1.78
CA ILE A 246 12.88 3.79 1.14
C ILE A 246 13.47 4.75 2.18
N SER A 247 12.74 5.03 3.25
CA SER A 247 13.20 5.91 4.34
C SER A 247 12.69 5.39 5.68
N GLN A 248 13.36 5.80 6.76
CA GLN A 248 12.89 5.50 8.11
C GLN A 248 11.44 5.98 8.29
N GLY A 249 10.60 5.14 8.89
CA GLY A 249 9.20 5.47 9.13
C GLY A 249 8.32 4.24 9.29
N ILE A 250 7.01 4.48 9.34
CA ILE A 250 5.98 3.43 9.40
C ILE A 250 4.99 3.66 8.26
N CYS A 251 4.56 2.57 7.63
CA CYS A 251 3.49 2.56 6.65
C CYS A 251 2.73 1.24 6.71
N ASN A 252 1.63 1.12 5.98
CA ASN A 252 0.90 -0.14 5.83
C ASN A 252 0.86 -0.57 4.37
N ILE A 253 1.09 -1.87 4.15
CA ILE A 253 0.84 -2.51 2.86
C ILE A 253 -0.54 -3.15 2.89
N LYS A 254 -1.41 -2.71 1.98
CA LYS A 254 -2.72 -3.33 1.74
C LYS A 254 -2.58 -4.39 0.65
N VAL A 255 -3.03 -5.60 0.97
CA VAL A 255 -3.09 -6.74 0.06
C VAL A 255 -4.56 -7.06 -0.21
N THR A 256 -4.96 -7.10 -1.48
CA THR A 256 -6.35 -7.29 -1.87
C THR A 256 -6.48 -8.39 -2.92
N PHE A 257 -7.49 -9.24 -2.73
CA PHE A 257 -7.93 -10.26 -3.69
C PHE A 257 -9.41 -10.04 -3.99
N GLU A 258 -9.76 -9.97 -5.27
CA GLU A 258 -11.14 -9.89 -5.76
C GLU A 258 -11.56 -11.28 -6.23
N GLY A 259 -12.31 -12.00 -5.38
CA GLY A 259 -12.97 -13.26 -5.74
C GLY A 259 -14.34 -13.02 -6.39
N ASP A 260 -15.04 -14.08 -6.74
CA ASP A 260 -16.29 -13.99 -7.54
C ASP A 260 -17.41 -13.21 -6.85
N SER A 261 -17.64 -13.47 -5.56
CA SER A 261 -18.67 -12.82 -4.73
C SER A 261 -18.10 -12.11 -3.50
N GLN A 262 -16.79 -12.14 -3.32
CA GLN A 262 -16.14 -11.66 -2.09
C GLN A 262 -14.82 -10.97 -2.41
N ILE A 263 -14.61 -9.81 -1.79
CA ILE A 263 -13.32 -9.13 -1.77
C ILE A 263 -12.63 -9.44 -0.43
N CYS A 264 -11.43 -10.02 -0.48
CA CYS A 264 -10.60 -10.22 0.69
C CYS A 264 -9.56 -9.09 0.76
N THR A 265 -9.40 -8.46 1.92
CA THR A 265 -8.35 -7.46 2.16
C THR A 265 -7.58 -7.77 3.44
N LYS A 266 -6.25 -7.64 3.39
CA LYS A 266 -5.33 -7.70 4.53
C LYS A 266 -4.47 -6.45 4.57
N VAL A 267 -4.16 -6.00 5.78
CA VAL A 267 -3.26 -4.87 6.04
C VAL A 267 -2.06 -5.41 6.80
N ILE A 268 -0.86 -5.17 6.28
CA ILE A 268 0.42 -5.59 6.85
C ILE A 268 1.16 -4.33 7.31
N PRO A 269 1.31 -4.10 8.62
CA PRO A 269 2.12 -3.01 9.15
C PRO A 269 3.59 -3.19 8.78
N VAL A 270 4.24 -2.10 8.38
CA VAL A 270 5.65 -2.06 7.99
C VAL A 270 6.36 -0.99 8.80
N THR A 271 7.47 -1.37 9.42
CA THR A 271 8.41 -0.48 10.09
C THR A 271 9.74 -0.52 9.34
N ILE A 272 10.20 0.65 8.88
CA ILE A 272 11.51 0.83 8.29
C ILE A 272 12.40 1.55 9.30
N ASN A 273 13.46 0.89 9.75
CA ASN A 273 14.42 1.47 10.67
C ASN A 273 15.52 2.22 9.90
N ALA A 274 16.04 3.30 10.47
CA ALA A 274 17.29 3.88 9.99
C ALA A 274 18.42 2.86 10.13
N VAL A 275 19.36 2.91 9.19
CA VAL A 275 20.64 2.22 9.34
C VAL A 275 21.47 3.02 10.34
N VAL A 276 21.93 2.37 11.40
CA VAL A 276 22.87 2.98 12.34
C VAL A 276 24.26 2.82 11.75
N ALA A 277 24.91 3.93 11.41
CA ALA A 277 26.26 3.85 10.88
C ALA A 277 27.20 3.22 11.92
N LYS A 278 28.08 2.32 11.46
CA LYS A 278 29.16 1.80 12.29
C LYS A 278 30.09 2.95 12.71
N THR A 279 30.47 2.97 13.97
CA THR A 279 31.49 3.90 14.52
C THR A 279 32.74 3.13 14.87
N VAL A 280 33.92 3.70 14.67
CA VAL A 280 35.18 3.09 15.10
C VAL A 280 35.46 3.49 16.55
N LYS A 281 35.69 2.50 17.41
CA LYS A 281 36.17 2.69 18.78
C LYS A 281 37.58 2.12 18.94
N SER A 282 38.38 2.72 19.81
CA SER A 282 39.74 2.30 20.14
C SER A 282 39.96 2.31 21.65
N SER A 283 40.74 1.37 22.17
CA SER A 283 41.11 1.35 23.60
C SER A 283 42.56 0.92 23.82
N THR A 284 43.16 1.43 24.89
CA THR A 284 44.44 0.98 25.46
C THR A 284 44.25 0.00 26.62
N ASP A 285 43.01 -0.17 27.08
CA ASP A 285 42.63 -1.15 28.10
C ASP A 285 41.74 -2.22 27.45
N TYR A 286 42.10 -3.49 27.61
CA TYR A 286 41.43 -4.59 26.92
C TYR A 286 39.97 -4.77 27.40
N ASP A 287 39.66 -4.33 28.62
CA ASP A 287 38.37 -4.56 29.29
C ASP A 287 37.38 -3.38 29.24
N ASP A 288 37.76 -2.20 28.71
CA ASP A 288 36.87 -1.03 28.64
C ASP A 288 36.92 -0.34 27.26
N ILE A 289 35.95 -0.63 26.40
CA ILE A 289 35.83 -0.08 25.04
C ILE A 289 34.65 0.92 24.99
N GLY A 290 34.65 1.85 25.95
CA GLY A 290 33.56 2.80 26.19
C GLY A 290 33.55 4.05 25.29
N GLU A 291 34.67 4.79 25.16
CA GLU A 291 34.68 6.09 24.47
C GLU A 291 36.01 6.35 23.74
N VAL A 292 35.92 6.71 22.45
CA VAL A 292 37.01 7.42 21.76
C VAL A 292 36.75 8.90 21.87
N THR A 293 37.42 9.55 22.82
CA THR A 293 38.06 10.87 22.66
C THR A 293 38.86 11.18 23.92
N LYS A 294 39.96 10.46 24.13
CA LYS A 294 41.10 10.98 24.90
C LYS A 294 42.32 10.82 24.02
N GLN A 295 42.92 11.95 23.67
CA GLN A 295 44.28 11.97 23.15
C GLN A 295 45.16 11.09 24.05
N ILE A 296 45.77 10.06 23.49
CA ILE A 296 46.62 9.14 24.26
C ILE A 296 47.93 9.87 24.52
N LYS A 297 48.27 10.11 25.80
CA LYS A 297 49.59 10.62 26.16
C LYS A 297 50.53 9.43 26.33
N LEU A 298 51.63 9.41 25.59
CA LEU A 298 52.65 8.36 25.68
C LEU A 298 54.00 9.00 26.04
N LEU A 299 54.57 8.66 27.20
CA LEU A 299 55.86 9.21 27.65
C LEU A 299 57.02 8.61 26.84
N GLN A 300 58.16 9.29 26.84
CA GLN A 300 59.33 8.85 26.09
C GLN A 300 59.83 7.50 26.63
N GLY A 301 60.10 6.55 25.75
CA GLY A 301 60.50 5.18 26.11
C GLY A 301 59.33 4.20 26.23
N ASP A 302 58.13 4.68 26.55
CA ASP A 302 56.95 3.84 26.75
C ASP A 302 56.41 3.25 25.45
N THR A 303 55.80 2.07 25.59
CA THR A 303 55.06 1.38 24.53
C THR A 303 53.62 1.15 24.97
N THR A 304 52.66 1.42 24.09
CA THR A 304 51.24 1.13 24.32
C THR A 304 50.69 0.25 23.22
N ASN A 305 49.81 -0.68 23.59
CA ASN A 305 49.04 -1.49 22.66
C ASN A 305 47.65 -0.88 22.53
N ILE A 306 47.16 -0.78 21.30
CA ILE A 306 45.85 -0.18 21.00
C ILE A 306 45.06 -1.20 20.18
N SER A 307 43.84 -1.46 20.64
CA SER A 307 42.85 -2.25 19.91
C SER A 307 41.81 -1.35 19.29
N VAL A 308 41.35 -1.67 18.09
CA VAL A 308 40.36 -0.92 17.29
C VAL A 308 39.26 -1.85 16.84
N TYR A 309 38.00 -1.44 17.00
CA TYR A 309 36.84 -2.21 16.57
C TYR A 309 35.73 -1.30 16.05
N ALA A 310 34.98 -1.77 15.06
CA ALA A 310 33.72 -1.13 14.67
C ALA A 310 32.61 -1.49 15.67
N TYR A 311 31.70 -0.55 15.89
CA TYR A 311 30.51 -0.71 16.74
C TYR A 311 29.28 -0.26 15.98
N GLU A 312 28.22 -1.07 16.03
CA GLU A 312 26.88 -0.73 15.55
C GLU A 312 25.91 -0.97 16.70
N ASN A 313 25.07 0.01 17.05
CA ASN A 313 24.16 -0.09 18.20
C ASN A 313 24.84 -0.53 19.51
N ASN A 314 26.06 -0.04 19.77
CA ASN A 314 26.91 -0.42 20.90
C ASN A 314 27.34 -1.91 20.95
N LEU A 315 27.13 -2.67 19.87
CA LEU A 315 27.64 -4.02 19.71
C LEU A 315 28.91 -4.01 18.85
N LYS A 316 29.96 -4.66 19.36
CA LYS A 316 31.21 -4.87 18.65
C LYS A 316 30.98 -5.68 17.38
N GLN A 317 31.53 -5.20 16.27
CA GLN A 317 31.44 -5.80 14.95
C GLN A 317 32.71 -6.59 14.62
N SER A 318 32.65 -7.41 13.57
CA SER A 318 33.75 -8.29 13.14
C SER A 318 34.70 -7.66 12.12
N ASP A 319 34.55 -6.37 11.82
CA ASP A 319 35.42 -5.63 10.90
C ASP A 319 36.91 -5.77 11.32
N THR A 320 37.79 -5.77 10.32
CA THR A 320 39.23 -5.53 10.48
C THR A 320 39.60 -4.21 9.81
N PHE A 321 40.77 -3.68 10.14
CA PHE A 321 41.21 -2.36 9.73
C PHE A 321 42.61 -2.37 9.13
N THR A 322 42.77 -1.56 8.09
CA THR A 322 44.07 -1.10 7.61
C THR A 322 44.47 0.19 8.34
N PHE A 323 45.67 0.20 8.93
CA PHE A 323 46.19 1.34 9.68
C PHE A 323 47.18 2.18 8.87
N SER A 324 47.03 3.51 8.93
CA SER A 324 47.98 4.48 8.38
C SER A 324 48.38 5.50 9.44
N PHE A 325 49.63 5.97 9.37
CA PHE A 325 50.27 6.78 10.41
C PHE A 325 50.74 8.11 9.83
N SER A 326 50.37 9.23 10.45
CA SER A 326 50.71 10.58 9.98
C SER A 326 50.81 11.58 11.14
N GLY A 327 51.20 12.83 10.85
CA GLY A 327 51.18 13.94 11.82
C GLY A 327 52.52 14.27 12.49
N CYS A 328 53.46 13.32 12.57
CA CYS A 328 54.85 13.59 12.95
C CYS A 328 55.84 12.69 12.20
N ASP A 329 57.11 13.08 12.23
CA ASP A 329 58.19 12.33 11.59
C ASP A 329 58.33 10.92 12.20
N SER A 330 58.58 9.91 11.35
CA SER A 330 58.64 8.50 11.75
C SER A 330 59.80 8.17 12.68
N THR A 331 60.79 9.05 12.83
CA THR A 331 61.88 8.87 13.79
C THR A 331 61.46 9.08 15.24
N TYR A 332 60.26 9.62 15.50
CA TYR A 332 59.74 9.85 16.85
C TYR A 332 59.06 8.64 17.48
N TYR A 333 58.68 7.64 16.67
CA TYR A 333 57.95 6.48 17.14
C TYR A 333 58.37 5.21 16.41
N ILE A 334 58.11 4.06 17.03
CA ILE A 334 58.12 2.76 16.35
C ILE A 334 56.69 2.25 16.36
N ASN A 335 56.16 1.91 15.20
CA ASN A 335 54.87 1.22 15.09
C ASN A 335 55.09 -0.28 14.84
N ASN A 336 54.15 -1.09 15.28
CA ASN A 336 54.09 -2.51 14.94
C ASN A 336 52.63 -2.91 14.79
N ILE A 337 52.22 -3.30 13.57
CA ILE A 337 50.88 -3.82 13.32
C ILE A 337 50.89 -5.29 13.74
N ILE A 338 50.08 -5.64 14.73
CA ILE A 338 50.02 -7.00 15.29
C ILE A 338 49.04 -7.84 14.46
N ASP A 339 47.86 -7.29 14.21
CA ASP A 339 46.83 -7.86 13.35
C ASP A 339 45.89 -6.74 12.84
N GLY A 340 44.80 -7.11 12.18
CA GLY A 340 43.83 -6.15 11.62
C GLY A 340 43.04 -5.34 12.64
N ASN A 341 43.12 -5.64 13.94
CA ASN A 341 42.45 -4.88 15.00
C ASN A 341 43.42 -4.35 16.06
N ASN A 342 44.67 -4.79 16.06
CA ASN A 342 45.63 -4.47 17.12
C ASN A 342 46.95 -3.95 16.54
N PHE A 343 47.46 -2.87 17.13
CA PHE A 343 48.80 -2.36 16.83
C PHE A 343 49.47 -1.82 18.11
N SER A 344 50.78 -1.64 18.08
CA SER A 344 51.52 -0.99 19.15
C SER A 344 52.31 0.21 18.67
N ILE A 345 52.47 1.19 19.57
CA ILE A 345 53.27 2.39 19.35
C ILE A 345 54.25 2.55 20.51
N LYS A 346 55.53 2.71 20.19
CA LYS A 346 56.57 3.11 21.13
C LYS A 346 56.97 4.56 20.87
N ASN A 347 56.98 5.40 21.91
CA ASN A 347 57.55 6.74 21.81
C ASN A 347 59.07 6.67 21.96
N VAL A 348 59.81 7.05 20.91
CA VAL A 348 61.28 6.97 20.91
C VAL A 348 61.91 8.22 21.51
N LYS A 349 61.43 9.41 21.11
CA LYS A 349 62.07 10.70 21.43
C LYS A 349 61.10 11.90 21.45
N GLY A 350 59.81 11.66 21.58
CA GLY A 350 58.79 12.71 21.67
C GLY A 350 59.03 13.60 22.89
N SER A 351 58.91 14.91 22.70
CA SER A 351 59.13 15.92 23.74
C SER A 351 57.84 16.64 24.15
N GLY A 352 56.69 16.25 23.59
CA GLY A 352 55.38 16.80 23.92
C GLY A 352 54.75 17.69 22.85
N ASN A 353 55.48 18.00 21.78
CA ASN A 353 54.99 18.78 20.63
C ASN A 353 54.66 17.91 19.40
N GLN A 354 54.90 16.59 19.47
CA GLN A 354 54.64 15.66 18.38
C GLN A 354 53.31 14.95 18.61
N TYR A 355 52.44 15.02 17.62
CA TYR A 355 51.13 14.39 17.60
C TYR A 355 51.07 13.41 16.43
N LEU A 356 50.99 12.12 16.75
CA LEU A 356 50.78 11.05 15.80
C LEU A 356 49.28 10.83 15.64
N THR A 357 48.79 10.84 14.41
CA THR A 357 47.42 10.44 14.07
C THR A 357 47.48 9.07 13.39
N VAL A 358 46.78 8.10 13.97
CA VAL A 358 46.56 6.79 13.38
C VAL A 358 45.17 6.76 12.78
N THR A 359 45.08 6.58 11.46
CA THR A 359 43.82 6.44 10.74
C THR A 359 43.59 4.96 10.47
N ALA A 360 42.49 4.44 11.01
CA ALA A 360 42.01 3.07 10.81
C ALA A 360 40.84 3.09 9.82
N ILE A 361 40.97 2.35 8.71
CA ILE A 361 39.93 2.25 7.67
C ILE A 361 39.44 0.80 7.66
N SER A 362 38.12 0.57 7.76
CA SER A 362 37.58 -0.80 7.72
C SER A 362 37.87 -1.45 6.36
N ASP A 363 38.36 -2.67 6.39
CA ASP A 363 38.61 -3.49 5.20
C ASP A 363 37.30 -4.02 4.59
N VAL A 364 36.19 -3.97 5.34
CA VAL A 364 34.85 -4.39 4.89
C VAL A 364 34.09 -3.25 4.23
N ASP A 365 34.21 -2.03 4.78
CA ASP A 365 33.57 -0.83 4.26
C ASP A 365 34.47 0.39 4.46
N SER A 366 35.08 0.83 3.36
CA SER A 366 36.02 1.97 3.34
C SER A 366 35.43 3.31 3.78
N SER A 367 34.10 3.43 3.90
CA SER A 367 33.46 4.62 4.47
C SER A 367 33.57 4.70 6.00
N ILE A 368 33.87 3.57 6.66
CA ILE A 368 34.06 3.49 8.11
C ILE A 368 35.52 3.82 8.43
N VAL A 369 35.74 5.02 8.97
CA VAL A 369 37.07 5.55 9.30
C VAL A 369 37.12 6.02 10.74
N GLY A 370 38.15 5.61 11.48
CA GLY A 370 38.46 6.07 12.83
C GLY A 370 39.81 6.78 12.88
N ASN A 371 39.90 7.87 13.65
CA ASN A 371 41.15 8.60 13.86
C ASN A 371 41.52 8.58 15.35
N ILE A 372 42.75 8.15 15.64
CA ILE A 372 43.29 8.03 16.99
C ILE A 372 44.47 8.99 17.11
N GLN A 373 44.39 9.94 18.04
CA GLN A 373 45.49 10.88 18.31
C GLN A 373 46.34 10.42 19.49
N ILE A 374 47.64 10.37 19.28
CA ILE A 374 48.66 10.02 20.28
C ILE A 374 49.64 11.20 20.41
N ARG A 375 49.72 11.79 21.59
CA ARG A 375 50.71 12.81 21.94
C ARG A 375 51.96 12.14 22.50
N LEU A 376 53.07 12.28 21.78
CA LEU A 376 54.38 11.75 22.19
C LEU A 376 55.05 12.76 23.13
N ALA A 377 54.99 12.51 24.43
CA ALA A 377 55.46 13.40 25.50
C ALA A 377 56.85 13.03 26.02
N GLY A 378 57.60 14.02 26.50
CA GLY A 378 58.87 13.77 27.20
C GLY A 378 58.65 13.29 28.63
N GLU A 379 59.67 12.61 29.19
CA GLU A 379 59.80 12.44 30.63
C GLU A 379 60.30 13.77 31.24
N TRP A 380 59.68 14.21 32.33
CA TRP A 380 60.10 15.40 33.08
C TRP A 380 60.96 15.00 34.26
#